data_AF-A0A6I3BXB3-F1
#
_entry.id   AF-A0A6I3BXB3-F1
#
_cell.length_a   1.000
_cell.length_b   1.000
_cell.length_c   1.000
_cell.angle_alpha   90.00
_cell.angle_beta   90.00
_cell.angle_gamma   90.00
#
_symmetry.space_group_name_H-M   'P 1'
#
loop_
_entity.id
_entity.type
_entity.pdbx_description
1 polymer ?
#
loop_
_entity_poly.entity_id
_entity_poly.type
_entity_poly.pdbx_seq_one_letter_code
_entity_poly.pdbx_strand_id
1 'polypeptide(L)'
;MAPRLLRLTHPYQQGPDVLAVQRRLIELGFDPGPADSVYGPATEAAVAAFQTTTGIDVDGIVGPETREALATAEQSPDRDPPIEPDAGSPIGRRALAIAIREIGTTEDPPGSNETPYGTWFGANGEPWCAIFISWCFARAGHTLLQDAHGPGVNAKGCAYVPTIANWLHATNQWIESGDHQPGDLAIYNWDGAEPDHIGIVETVDESGDFTAVEGNTSIANDTNGGSVMRRHRSIVDADGFGRITRR
;
A
#
# COMPACT_ATOMS: atom_id res chain seq x y z
N MET A 1 15.76 -9.28 34.06
CA MET A 1 14.48 -8.55 34.20
C MET A 1 13.49 -9.16 33.24
N ALA A 2 12.21 -9.28 33.61
CA ALA A 2 11.19 -9.74 32.67
C ALA A 2 10.98 -8.67 31.57
N PRO A 3 10.77 -9.05 30.30
CA PRO A 3 10.51 -8.09 29.23
C PRO A 3 9.18 -7.36 29.47
N ARG A 4 9.14 -6.05 29.19
CA ARG A 4 7.93 -5.23 29.31
C ARG A 4 6.89 -5.61 28.25
N LEU A 5 5.60 -5.43 28.54
CA LEU A 5 4.54 -5.57 27.54
C LEU A 5 4.68 -4.48 26.47
N LEU A 6 4.60 -4.87 25.20
CA LEU A 6 4.51 -3.92 24.09
C LEU A 6 3.06 -3.79 23.64
N ARG A 7 2.56 -2.57 23.54
CA ARG A 7 1.17 -2.29 23.15
C ARG A 7 1.03 -0.83 22.72
N LEU A 8 -0.05 -0.53 22.01
CA LEU A 8 -0.38 0.85 21.67
C LEU A 8 -0.65 1.66 22.95
N THR A 9 0.02 2.81 23.08
CA THR A 9 -0.13 3.74 24.21
C THR A 9 0.10 5.17 23.73
N HIS A 10 -0.24 6.16 24.56
CA HIS A 10 0.11 7.56 24.32
C HIS A 10 0.95 8.11 25.48
N PRO A 11 2.21 8.57 25.24
CA PRO A 11 2.93 8.51 23.97
C PRO A 11 3.25 7.06 23.54
N TYR A 12 3.50 6.85 22.24
CA TYR A 12 3.86 5.53 21.74
C TYR A 12 5.11 4.99 22.42
N GLN A 13 5.12 3.68 22.65
CA GLN A 13 6.28 3.01 23.20
C GLN A 13 7.38 2.96 22.16
N GLN A 14 8.62 3.15 22.59
CA GLN A 14 9.76 3.15 21.70
C GLN A 14 10.90 2.31 22.27
N GLY A 15 11.73 1.75 21.40
CA GLY A 15 12.95 1.09 21.80
C GLY A 15 13.37 -0.10 20.93
N PRO A 16 14.57 -0.66 21.22
CA PRO A 16 15.12 -1.78 20.47
C PRO A 16 14.28 -3.06 20.57
N ASP A 17 13.44 -3.18 21.60
CA ASP A 17 12.50 -4.30 21.77
C ASP A 17 11.30 -4.19 20.81
N VAL A 18 10.82 -2.97 20.55
CA VAL A 18 9.84 -2.71 19.49
C VAL A 18 10.45 -3.02 18.12
N LEU A 19 11.67 -2.55 17.87
CA LEU A 19 12.37 -2.81 16.61
C LEU A 19 12.55 -4.31 16.35
N ALA A 20 12.90 -5.09 17.39
CA ALA A 20 13.05 -6.53 17.29
C ALA A 20 11.73 -7.22 16.89
N VAL A 21 10.61 -6.79 17.47
CA VAL A 21 9.28 -7.29 17.10
C VAL A 21 8.92 -6.90 15.67
N GLN A 22 9.12 -5.64 15.28
CA GLN A 22 8.82 -5.16 13.93
C GLN A 22 9.59 -5.98 12.88
N ARG A 23 10.90 -6.18 13.09
CA ARG A 23 11.72 -7.02 12.20
C ARG A 23 11.22 -8.45 12.14
N ARG A 24 10.85 -9.03 13.28
CA ARG A 24 10.37 -10.41 13.33
C ARG A 24 9.02 -10.58 12.64
N LEU A 25 8.12 -9.62 12.79
CA LEU A 25 6.85 -9.60 12.07
C LEU A 25 7.07 -9.53 10.56
N ILE A 26 8.00 -8.68 10.10
CA ILE A 26 8.40 -8.59 8.68
C ILE A 26 8.94 -9.93 8.18
N GLU A 27 9.85 -10.58 8.93
CA GLU A 27 10.38 -11.90 8.59
C GLU A 27 9.30 -12.99 8.48
N LEU A 28 8.23 -12.85 9.24
CA LEU A 28 7.10 -13.78 9.30
C LEU A 28 5.96 -13.42 8.33
N GLY A 29 6.14 -12.38 7.53
CA GLY A 29 5.19 -12.01 6.49
C GLY A 29 4.13 -10.97 6.91
N PHE A 30 4.27 -10.36 8.07
CA PHE A 30 3.35 -9.33 8.59
C PHE A 30 3.95 -7.94 8.38
N ASP A 31 3.09 -6.94 8.19
CA ASP A 31 3.52 -5.56 7.96
C ASP A 31 3.23 -4.67 9.18
N PRO A 32 4.21 -4.43 10.05
CA PRO A 32 4.07 -3.56 11.21
C PRO A 32 4.30 -2.08 10.88
N GLY A 33 4.40 -1.70 9.60
CA GLY A 33 4.94 -0.43 9.14
C GLY A 33 6.47 -0.40 9.19
N PRO A 34 7.10 0.79 9.15
CA PRO A 34 8.55 0.92 9.26
C PRO A 34 9.09 0.29 10.54
N ALA A 35 10.20 -0.44 10.43
CA ALA A 35 10.97 -0.91 11.57
C ALA A 35 11.76 0.26 12.21
N ASP A 36 11.03 1.22 12.76
CA ASP A 36 11.50 2.52 13.26
C ASP A 36 11.68 2.57 14.78
N SER A 37 11.46 1.44 15.46
CA SER A 37 11.47 1.33 16.92
C SER A 37 10.28 1.99 17.62
N VAL A 38 9.17 2.30 16.94
CA VAL A 38 7.96 2.93 17.51
C VAL A 38 6.75 1.99 17.42
N TYR A 39 6.13 1.68 18.56
CA TYR A 39 4.95 0.81 18.61
C TYR A 39 3.70 1.65 18.33
N GLY A 40 3.45 1.88 17.04
CA GLY A 40 2.28 2.59 16.54
C GLY A 40 1.13 1.66 16.11
N PRO A 41 0.03 2.24 15.59
CA PRO A 41 -1.15 1.48 15.17
C PRO A 41 -0.85 0.38 14.12
N ALA A 42 0.08 0.62 13.19
CA ALA A 42 0.49 -0.39 12.22
C ALA A 42 1.15 -1.61 12.88
N THR A 43 2.01 -1.39 13.88
CA THR A 43 2.66 -2.47 14.63
C THR A 43 1.64 -3.25 15.46
N GLU A 44 0.66 -2.58 16.08
CA GLU A 44 -0.44 -3.25 16.78
C GLU A 44 -1.26 -4.13 15.84
N ALA A 45 -1.63 -3.62 14.66
CA ALA A 45 -2.38 -4.38 13.67
C ALA A 45 -1.62 -5.61 13.17
N ALA A 46 -0.30 -5.48 12.94
CA ALA A 46 0.55 -6.61 12.57
C ALA A 46 0.66 -7.67 13.68
N VAL A 47 0.74 -7.24 14.94
CA VAL A 47 0.73 -8.17 16.09
C VAL A 47 -0.61 -8.90 16.18
N ALA A 48 -1.74 -8.20 16.01
CA ALA A 48 -3.06 -8.83 16.02
C ALA A 48 -3.24 -9.83 14.86
N ALA A 49 -2.75 -9.48 13.66
CA ALA A 49 -2.75 -10.38 12.51
C ALA A 49 -1.89 -11.63 12.76
N PHE A 50 -0.71 -11.46 13.37
CA PHE A 50 0.15 -12.56 13.77
C PHE A 50 -0.53 -13.47 14.81
N GLN A 51 -1.07 -12.89 15.88
CA GLN A 51 -1.79 -13.61 16.93
C GLN A 51 -2.93 -14.45 16.37
N THR A 52 -3.71 -13.88 15.44
CA THR A 52 -4.80 -14.56 14.73
C THR A 52 -4.29 -15.81 14.01
N THR A 53 -3.12 -15.74 13.37
CA THR A 53 -2.57 -16.87 12.59
C THR A 53 -1.96 -17.96 13.45
N THR A 54 -1.48 -17.61 14.64
CA THR A 54 -0.92 -18.57 15.60
C THR A 54 -1.97 -19.18 16.53
N GLY A 55 -3.21 -18.69 16.49
CA GLY A 55 -4.30 -19.19 17.33
C GLY A 55 -4.16 -18.85 18.82
N ILE A 56 -3.45 -17.76 19.13
CA ILE A 56 -3.33 -17.22 20.50
C ILE A 56 -4.29 -16.04 20.66
N ASP A 57 -4.40 -15.49 21.87
CA ASP A 57 -5.27 -14.34 22.15
C ASP A 57 -4.92 -13.14 21.25
N VAL A 58 -5.95 -12.60 20.58
CA VAL A 58 -5.82 -11.48 19.62
C VAL A 58 -6.13 -10.17 20.33
N ASP A 59 -5.12 -9.59 20.96
CA ASP A 59 -5.23 -8.36 21.74
C ASP A 59 -4.31 -7.23 21.24
N GLY A 60 -3.47 -7.49 20.23
CA GLY A 60 -2.49 -6.53 19.71
C GLY A 60 -1.35 -6.23 20.69
N ILE A 61 -1.19 -7.03 21.75
CA ILE A 61 -0.19 -6.86 22.81
C ILE A 61 0.89 -7.93 22.69
N VAL A 62 2.16 -7.50 22.68
CA VAL A 62 3.29 -8.42 22.76
C VAL A 62 3.54 -8.82 24.21
N GLY A 63 2.81 -9.84 24.66
CA GLY A 63 2.98 -10.53 25.93
C GLY A 63 4.01 -11.67 25.90
N PRO A 64 4.17 -12.43 27.01
CA PRO A 64 5.03 -13.62 27.04
C PRO A 64 4.65 -14.65 25.96
N GLU A 65 3.36 -14.94 25.80
CA GLU A 65 2.84 -15.89 24.81
C GLU A 65 3.12 -15.43 23.37
N THR A 66 2.82 -14.18 23.03
CA THR A 66 3.13 -13.62 21.71
C THR A 66 4.64 -13.61 21.41
N ARG A 67 5.49 -13.37 22.42
CA ARG A 67 6.95 -13.44 22.24
C ARG A 67 7.44 -14.84 21.95
N GLU A 68 6.91 -15.82 22.67
CA GLU A 68 7.22 -17.22 22.44
C GLU A 68 6.80 -17.63 21.02
N ALA A 69 5.57 -17.31 20.64
CA ALA A 69 5.06 -17.55 19.29
C ALA A 69 5.92 -16.88 18.22
N LEU A 70 6.30 -15.60 18.38
CA LEU A 70 7.18 -14.91 17.43
C LEU A 70 8.54 -15.59 17.32
N ALA A 71 9.10 -16.10 18.42
CA ALA A 71 10.39 -16.77 18.43
C ALA A 71 10.36 -18.14 17.76
N THR A 72 9.26 -18.88 17.87
CA THR A 72 9.14 -20.25 17.35
C THR A 72 8.45 -20.36 16.00
N ALA A 73 7.75 -19.32 15.54
CA ALA A 73 7.06 -19.33 14.25
C ALA A 73 8.06 -19.56 13.11
N GLU A 74 7.79 -20.58 12.28
CA GLU A 74 8.49 -20.78 11.02
C GLU A 74 7.85 -19.92 9.93
N GLN A 75 8.63 -19.55 8.92
CA GLN A 75 8.11 -18.84 7.75
C GLN A 75 7.06 -19.71 7.07
N SER A 76 5.84 -19.21 6.89
CA SER A 76 4.82 -19.94 6.15
C SER A 76 5.24 -20.05 4.67
N PRO A 77 5.33 -21.26 4.10
CA PRO A 77 5.76 -21.45 2.70
C PRO A 77 4.73 -20.92 1.67
N ASP A 78 3.47 -20.69 2.09
CA ASP A 78 2.36 -20.20 1.24
C ASP A 78 2.05 -18.71 1.41
N ARG A 79 2.84 -17.97 2.20
CA ARG A 79 2.70 -16.50 2.27
C ARG A 79 3.92 -15.90 1.63
N ASP A 80 3.72 -15.28 0.47
CA ASP A 80 4.72 -14.42 -0.14
C ASP A 80 5.21 -13.44 0.95
N PRO A 81 6.50 -13.45 1.29
CA PRO A 81 7.03 -12.45 2.21
C PRO A 81 6.72 -11.05 1.63
N PRO A 82 6.55 -10.00 2.46
CA PRO A 82 6.62 -8.63 1.98
C PRO A 82 7.90 -8.53 1.17
N ILE A 83 7.77 -8.49 -0.16
CA ILE A 83 8.90 -8.46 -1.07
C ILE A 83 9.58 -7.13 -0.77
N GLU A 84 10.65 -7.13 0.02
CA GLU A 84 11.63 -6.05 -0.05
C GLU A 84 12.10 -6.04 -1.50
N PRO A 85 11.72 -5.03 -2.29
CA PRO A 85 12.00 -5.07 -3.70
C PRO A 85 13.49 -4.84 -3.88
N ASP A 86 14.23 -5.89 -4.22
CA ASP A 86 15.62 -5.73 -4.63
C ASP A 86 15.68 -4.92 -5.94
N ALA A 87 16.90 -4.50 -6.31
CA ALA A 87 17.10 -3.68 -7.50
C ALA A 87 16.67 -4.36 -8.82
N GLY A 88 16.46 -5.69 -8.82
CA GLY A 88 16.03 -6.48 -9.98
C GLY A 88 14.51 -6.67 -10.09
N SER A 89 13.75 -6.34 -9.04
CA SER A 89 12.30 -6.50 -9.02
C SER A 89 11.60 -5.57 -10.04
N PRO A 90 10.52 -6.04 -10.72
CA PRO A 90 9.73 -5.20 -11.61
C PRO A 90 9.27 -3.92 -10.91
N ILE A 91 9.35 -2.77 -11.60
CA ILE A 91 9.14 -1.47 -10.96
C ILE A 91 7.76 -1.35 -10.29
N GLY A 92 6.73 -1.96 -10.86
CA GLY A 92 5.40 -2.06 -10.26
C GLY A 92 5.40 -2.75 -8.89
N ARG A 93 6.12 -3.87 -8.74
CA ARG A 93 6.26 -4.55 -7.43
C ARG A 93 7.03 -3.69 -6.42
N ARG A 94 7.99 -2.91 -6.91
CA ARG A 94 8.73 -1.98 -6.04
C ARG A 94 7.82 -0.85 -5.54
N ALA A 95 6.97 -0.31 -6.41
CA ALA A 95 5.97 0.69 -6.05
C ALA A 95 4.90 0.12 -5.11
N LEU A 96 4.45 -1.12 -5.34
CA LEU A 96 3.51 -1.83 -4.46
C LEU A 96 4.06 -1.94 -3.02
N ALA A 97 5.33 -2.34 -2.86
CA ALA A 97 5.93 -2.43 -1.53
C ALA A 97 6.01 -1.08 -0.81
N ILE A 98 6.17 0.03 -1.54
CA ILE A 98 6.04 1.36 -0.96
C ILE A 98 4.58 1.63 -0.56
N ALA A 99 3.62 1.36 -1.45
CA ALA A 99 2.21 1.59 -1.18
C ALA A 99 1.72 0.84 0.06
N ILE A 100 2.15 -0.42 0.24
CA ILE A 100 1.83 -1.24 1.41
C ILE A 100 2.27 -0.56 2.72
N ARG A 101 3.48 0.00 2.76
CA ARG A 101 4.03 0.70 3.96
C ARG A 101 3.26 1.96 4.33
N GLU A 102 2.52 2.51 3.38
CA GLU A 102 1.76 3.75 3.55
C GLU A 102 0.33 3.49 4.06
N ILE A 103 -0.11 2.22 4.15
CA ILE A 103 -1.43 1.83 4.65
C ILE A 103 -1.68 2.42 6.04
N GLY A 104 -2.87 3.01 6.21
CA GLY A 104 -3.28 3.71 7.42
C GLY A 104 -2.94 5.19 7.43
N THR A 105 -2.13 5.69 6.50
CA THR A 105 -1.91 7.14 6.34
C THR A 105 -3.21 7.80 5.93
N THR A 106 -3.62 8.83 6.67
CA THR A 106 -4.81 9.64 6.38
C THR A 106 -4.43 11.04 5.93
N GLU A 107 -5.40 11.73 5.34
CA GLU A 107 -5.38 13.19 5.30
C GLU A 107 -5.49 13.81 6.71
N ASP A 108 -4.95 15.02 6.87
CA ASP A 108 -5.03 15.78 8.13
C ASP A 108 -5.18 17.28 7.84
N PRO A 109 -6.33 17.91 8.18
CA PRO A 109 -7.47 17.33 8.90
C PRO A 109 -8.34 16.40 8.03
N PRO A 110 -9.22 15.56 8.62
CA PRO A 110 -10.13 14.71 7.87
C PRO A 110 -10.99 15.49 6.86
N GLY A 111 -11.13 14.97 5.64
CA GLY A 111 -11.83 15.59 4.52
C GLY A 111 -11.10 16.72 3.81
N SER A 112 -9.84 17.01 4.17
CA SER A 112 -9.09 18.15 3.62
C SER A 112 -8.36 17.85 2.31
N ASN A 113 -8.12 16.58 1.98
CA ASN A 113 -7.14 16.12 1.00
C ASN A 113 -5.70 16.63 1.25
N GLU A 114 -5.41 17.16 2.43
CA GLU A 114 -4.07 17.55 2.81
C GLU A 114 -3.28 16.31 3.27
N THR A 115 -2.24 15.97 2.53
CA THR A 115 -1.41 14.79 2.76
C THR A 115 0.07 15.12 2.59
N PRO A 116 0.99 14.31 3.17
CA PRO A 116 2.40 14.37 2.81
C PRO A 116 2.61 14.24 1.30
N TYR A 117 1.78 13.40 0.63
CA TYR A 117 1.84 13.16 -0.81
C TYR A 117 1.51 14.41 -1.63
N GLY A 118 0.41 15.08 -1.32
CA GLY A 118 0.00 16.33 -1.96
C GLY A 118 1.04 17.44 -1.76
N THR A 119 1.58 17.55 -0.54
CA THR A 119 2.68 18.47 -0.23
C THR A 119 3.93 18.18 -1.06
N TRP A 120 4.36 16.92 -1.13
CA TRP A 120 5.49 16.51 -1.94
C TRP A 120 5.24 16.76 -3.43
N PHE A 121 4.05 16.49 -3.94
CA PHE A 121 3.72 16.66 -5.35
C PHE A 121 3.64 18.15 -5.74
N GLY A 122 3.18 19.00 -4.83
CA GLY A 122 2.90 20.42 -5.05
C GLY A 122 1.44 20.70 -5.39
N ALA A 123 0.53 19.80 -4.99
CA ALA A 123 -0.92 19.88 -5.20
C ALA A 123 -1.65 19.41 -3.93
N ASN A 124 -1.27 19.96 -2.78
CA ASN A 124 -1.86 19.60 -1.49
C ASN A 124 -3.30 20.13 -1.38
N GLY A 125 -4.21 19.35 -0.81
CA GLY A 125 -5.64 19.70 -0.73
C GLY A 125 -6.46 19.28 -1.97
N GLU A 126 -5.84 18.62 -2.93
CA GLU A 126 -6.50 18.05 -4.12
C GLU A 126 -6.70 16.54 -3.98
N PRO A 127 -7.69 15.92 -4.65
CA PRO A 127 -7.84 14.47 -4.69
C PRO A 127 -6.53 13.75 -5.04
N TRP A 128 -6.15 12.78 -4.22
CA TRP A 128 -4.75 12.37 -4.12
C TRP A 128 -4.47 10.91 -4.49
N CYS A 129 -5.43 10.18 -5.08
CA CYS A 129 -5.21 8.79 -5.52
C CYS A 129 -4.03 8.69 -6.51
N ALA A 130 -4.05 9.43 -7.62
CA ALA A 130 -2.96 9.44 -8.61
C ALA A 130 -1.66 10.07 -8.06
N ILE A 131 -1.79 11.05 -7.16
CA ILE A 131 -0.64 11.65 -6.47
C ILE A 131 0.09 10.60 -5.62
N PHE A 132 -0.66 9.79 -4.87
CA PHE A 132 -0.13 8.69 -4.07
C PHE A 132 0.57 7.64 -4.94
N ILE A 133 -0.01 7.25 -6.07
CA ILE A 133 0.64 6.32 -7.00
C ILE A 133 1.95 6.92 -7.54
N SER A 134 1.94 8.20 -7.94
CA SER A 134 3.16 8.90 -8.36
C SER A 134 4.23 8.92 -7.28
N TRP A 135 3.86 9.12 -6.01
CA TRP A 135 4.78 9.01 -4.86
C TRP A 135 5.38 7.62 -4.76
N CYS A 136 4.56 6.57 -4.80
CA CYS A 136 5.00 5.18 -4.69
C CYS A 136 6.02 4.83 -5.77
N PHE A 137 5.75 5.19 -7.03
CA PHE A 137 6.68 4.97 -8.13
C PHE A 137 7.96 5.82 -8.00
N ALA A 138 7.84 7.08 -7.59
CA ALA A 138 9.01 7.95 -7.41
C ALA A 138 9.95 7.43 -6.31
N ARG A 139 9.39 6.93 -5.19
CA ARG A 139 10.15 6.26 -4.12
C ARG A 139 10.72 4.90 -4.55
N ALA A 140 10.04 4.23 -5.47
CA ALA A 140 10.60 3.10 -6.20
C ALA A 140 11.63 3.53 -7.26
N GLY A 141 12.01 4.80 -7.39
CA GLY A 141 13.02 5.24 -8.34
C GLY A 141 12.56 5.15 -9.80
N HIS A 142 11.29 5.49 -10.05
CA HIS A 142 10.73 5.69 -11.39
C HIS A 142 9.70 6.83 -11.36
N THR A 143 9.87 7.83 -12.22
CA THR A 143 8.85 8.87 -12.36
C THR A 143 7.83 8.42 -13.39
N LEU A 144 6.58 8.23 -12.98
CA LEU A 144 5.49 7.95 -13.92
C LEU A 144 5.38 9.06 -14.96
N LEU A 145 5.12 8.70 -16.21
CA LEU A 145 4.95 9.66 -17.30
C LEU A 145 6.18 10.56 -17.50
N GLN A 146 7.38 10.09 -17.17
CA GLN A 146 8.63 10.79 -17.48
C GLN A 146 8.66 11.12 -18.98
N ASP A 147 8.91 12.40 -19.29
CA ASP A 147 8.93 12.99 -20.63
C ASP A 147 7.57 13.07 -21.37
N ALA A 148 6.46 12.72 -20.72
CA ALA A 148 5.12 12.97 -21.25
C ALA A 148 4.61 14.36 -20.84
N HIS A 149 3.54 14.80 -21.52
CA HIS A 149 2.84 16.05 -21.23
C HIS A 149 1.33 15.79 -21.17
N GLY A 150 0.64 16.54 -20.32
CA GLY A 150 -0.81 16.44 -20.18
C GLY A 150 -1.30 17.06 -18.87
N PRO A 151 -2.63 17.14 -18.68
CA PRO A 151 -3.21 17.55 -17.40
C PRO A 151 -2.65 16.75 -16.22
N GLY A 152 -2.30 17.44 -15.14
CA GLY A 152 -1.77 16.82 -13.92
C GLY A 152 -0.32 16.30 -14.02
N VAL A 153 0.36 16.38 -15.16
CA VAL A 153 1.75 15.92 -15.32
C VAL A 153 2.74 17.00 -14.85
N ASN A 154 3.72 16.60 -14.03
CA ASN A 154 4.87 17.43 -13.67
C ASN A 154 6.13 16.56 -13.47
N ALA A 155 7.23 17.16 -13.02
CA ALA A 155 8.51 16.45 -12.84
C ALA A 155 8.50 15.31 -11.81
N LYS A 156 7.41 15.16 -11.03
CA LYS A 156 7.24 14.15 -9.97
C LYS A 156 6.26 13.04 -10.36
N GLY A 157 5.56 13.16 -11.48
CA GLY A 157 4.61 12.16 -11.96
C GLY A 157 3.35 12.79 -12.55
N CYS A 158 2.21 12.16 -12.29
CA CYS A 158 0.90 12.61 -12.75
C CYS A 158 -0.14 12.56 -11.62
N ALA A 159 -0.92 13.62 -11.47
CA ALA A 159 -2.01 13.73 -10.50
C ALA A 159 -3.40 13.43 -11.08
N TYR A 160 -3.50 13.05 -12.36
CA TYR A 160 -4.80 12.90 -13.03
C TYR A 160 -4.96 11.53 -13.70
N VAL A 161 -5.93 10.74 -13.21
CA VAL A 161 -6.14 9.34 -13.63
C VAL A 161 -6.40 9.20 -15.14
N PRO A 162 -7.25 10.02 -15.80
CA PRO A 162 -7.45 9.91 -17.24
C PRO A 162 -6.17 10.14 -18.05
N THR A 163 -5.24 10.98 -17.57
CA THR A 163 -3.95 11.17 -18.24
C THR A 163 -3.05 9.95 -18.10
N ILE A 164 -3.08 9.27 -16.94
CA ILE A 164 -2.37 8.00 -16.74
C ILE A 164 -2.94 6.91 -17.66
N ALA A 165 -4.27 6.75 -17.71
CA ALA A 165 -4.93 5.76 -18.55
C ALA A 165 -4.61 5.96 -20.04
N ASN A 166 -4.76 7.19 -20.55
CA ASN A 166 -4.41 7.54 -21.92
C ASN A 166 -2.94 7.27 -22.24
N TRP A 167 -2.04 7.55 -21.31
CA TRP A 167 -0.61 7.27 -21.47
C TRP A 167 -0.33 5.76 -21.51
N LEU A 168 -0.98 4.95 -20.68
CA LEU A 168 -0.85 3.49 -20.69
C LEU A 168 -1.27 2.92 -22.06
N HIS A 169 -2.40 3.37 -22.61
CA HIS A 169 -2.81 2.98 -23.97
C HIS A 169 -1.80 3.44 -25.02
N ALA A 170 -1.38 4.71 -25.00
CA ALA A 170 -0.46 5.26 -25.99
C ALA A 170 0.93 4.62 -25.98
N THR A 171 1.31 4.00 -24.86
CA THR A 171 2.61 3.35 -24.69
C THR A 171 2.56 1.82 -24.75
N ASN A 172 1.41 1.23 -25.08
CA ASN A 172 1.16 -0.22 -25.08
C ASN A 172 1.48 -0.89 -23.73
N GLN A 173 1.19 -0.19 -22.63
CA GLN A 173 1.31 -0.68 -21.26
C GLN A 173 -0.05 -0.97 -20.62
N TRP A 174 -1.14 -0.66 -21.32
CA TRP A 174 -2.49 -1.06 -20.95
C TRP A 174 -2.67 -2.57 -21.10
N ILE A 175 -3.35 -3.16 -20.12
CA ILE A 175 -3.72 -4.56 -20.05
C ILE A 175 -5.24 -4.64 -19.96
N GLU A 176 -5.83 -5.34 -20.93
CA GLU A 176 -7.22 -5.76 -20.86
C GLU A 176 -7.43 -6.73 -19.70
N SER A 177 -8.61 -6.71 -19.08
CA SER A 177 -8.94 -7.53 -17.90
C SER A 177 -8.49 -9.00 -18.03
N GLY A 178 -7.94 -9.56 -16.95
CA GLY A 178 -7.66 -11.00 -16.81
C GLY A 178 -6.19 -11.43 -16.83
N ASP A 179 -5.25 -10.56 -17.19
CA ASP A 179 -3.79 -10.80 -17.08
C ASP A 179 -3.10 -9.91 -16.04
N HIS A 180 -3.88 -9.28 -15.15
CA HIS A 180 -3.33 -8.39 -14.14
C HIS A 180 -2.60 -9.18 -13.05
N GLN A 181 -1.57 -8.56 -12.47
CA GLN A 181 -0.72 -9.20 -11.46
C GLN A 181 -0.26 -8.20 -10.39
N PRO A 182 0.31 -8.69 -9.26
CA PRO A 182 0.88 -7.82 -8.24
C PRO A 182 1.89 -6.81 -8.80
N GLY A 183 1.64 -5.52 -8.54
CA GLY A 183 2.41 -4.38 -9.01
C GLY A 183 1.85 -3.67 -10.25
N ASP A 184 0.83 -4.22 -10.90
CA ASP A 184 0.11 -3.50 -11.95
C ASP A 184 -0.76 -2.40 -11.34
N LEU A 185 -0.97 -1.33 -12.11
CA LEU A 185 -1.96 -0.29 -11.80
C LEU A 185 -3.35 -0.85 -12.10
N ALA A 186 -4.30 -0.70 -11.17
CA ALA A 186 -5.72 -0.91 -11.43
C ALA A 186 -6.38 0.44 -11.68
N ILE A 187 -7.08 0.58 -12.81
CA ILE A 187 -7.75 1.81 -13.23
C ILE A 187 -9.25 1.58 -13.14
N TYR A 188 -9.97 2.47 -12.46
CA TYR A 188 -11.41 2.36 -12.25
C TYR A 188 -12.15 3.47 -12.99
N ASN A 189 -13.36 3.14 -13.43
CA ASN A 189 -14.31 4.06 -14.06
C ASN A 189 -15.72 3.71 -13.54
N TRP A 190 -16.11 4.32 -12.44
CA TRP A 190 -17.35 3.95 -11.74
C TRP A 190 -18.60 4.60 -12.32
N ASP A 191 -18.46 5.79 -12.93
CA ASP A 191 -19.58 6.51 -13.52
C ASP A 191 -19.78 6.22 -15.02
N GLY A 192 -18.86 5.47 -15.62
CA GLY A 192 -18.89 5.09 -17.03
C GLY A 192 -18.50 6.22 -17.99
N ALA A 193 -17.95 7.33 -17.48
CA ALA A 193 -17.45 8.44 -18.27
C ALA A 193 -15.92 8.35 -18.42
N GLU A 194 -15.15 9.05 -17.58
CA GLU A 194 -13.69 9.03 -17.59
C GLU A 194 -13.15 8.27 -16.38
N PRO A 195 -12.00 7.57 -16.49
CA PRO A 195 -11.38 6.91 -15.35
C PRO A 195 -11.18 7.84 -14.15
N ASP A 196 -11.70 7.45 -13.00
CA ASP A 196 -11.90 8.33 -11.83
C ASP A 196 -11.05 7.91 -10.62
N HIS A 197 -10.53 6.67 -10.60
CA HIS A 197 -9.70 6.19 -9.51
C HIS A 197 -8.59 5.24 -9.95
N ILE A 198 -7.61 5.05 -9.06
CA ILE A 198 -6.42 4.22 -9.33
C ILE A 198 -5.87 3.56 -8.06
N GLY A 199 -5.41 2.32 -8.19
CA GLY A 199 -4.71 1.56 -7.15
C GLY A 199 -3.52 0.78 -7.69
N ILE A 200 -2.77 0.12 -6.80
CA ILE A 200 -1.74 -0.88 -7.19
C ILE A 200 -2.21 -2.26 -6.74
N VAL A 201 -2.30 -3.20 -7.68
CA VAL A 201 -2.69 -4.60 -7.41
C VAL A 201 -1.68 -5.24 -6.45
N GLU A 202 -2.17 -5.85 -5.38
CA GLU A 202 -1.39 -6.57 -4.36
C GLU A 202 -1.48 -8.08 -4.54
N THR A 203 -2.69 -8.61 -4.68
CA THR A 203 -2.96 -10.04 -4.88
C THR A 203 -4.07 -10.22 -5.91
N VAL A 204 -4.06 -11.36 -6.61
CA VAL A 204 -5.09 -11.75 -7.57
C VAL A 204 -5.47 -13.19 -7.27
N ASP A 205 -6.77 -13.48 -7.22
CA ASP A 205 -7.27 -14.83 -6.99
C ASP A 205 -7.57 -15.58 -8.29
N GLU A 206 -8.01 -16.83 -8.19
CA GLU A 206 -8.31 -17.69 -9.35
C GLU A 206 -9.46 -17.17 -10.22
N SER A 207 -10.36 -16.35 -9.67
CA SER A 207 -11.45 -15.72 -10.40
C SER A 207 -11.02 -14.44 -11.12
N GLY A 208 -9.82 -13.94 -10.83
CA GLY A 208 -9.33 -12.64 -11.29
C GLY A 208 -9.83 -11.48 -10.44
N ASP A 209 -10.55 -11.75 -9.35
CA ASP A 209 -10.78 -10.73 -8.32
C ASP A 209 -9.47 -10.46 -7.58
N PHE A 210 -9.33 -9.26 -7.03
CA PHE A 210 -8.02 -8.80 -6.57
C PHE A 210 -8.11 -7.90 -5.34
N THR A 211 -7.02 -7.86 -4.59
CA THR A 211 -6.78 -6.82 -3.59
C THR A 211 -5.87 -5.76 -4.18
N ALA A 212 -6.21 -4.48 -4.01
CA ALA A 212 -5.37 -3.36 -4.38
C ALA A 212 -5.07 -2.46 -3.17
N VAL A 213 -3.89 -1.84 -3.18
CA VAL A 213 -3.57 -0.74 -2.27
C VAL A 213 -3.92 0.57 -2.95
N GLU A 214 -4.84 1.30 -2.34
CA GLU A 214 -5.44 2.52 -2.88
C GLU A 214 -5.25 3.67 -1.89
N GLY A 215 -4.98 4.87 -2.41
CA GLY A 215 -4.99 6.12 -1.66
C GLY A 215 -6.24 6.93 -1.98
N ASN A 216 -6.60 7.88 -1.10
CA ASN A 216 -7.81 8.68 -1.21
C ASN A 216 -9.09 7.83 -1.26
N THR A 217 -9.20 6.86 -0.35
CA THR A 217 -10.35 5.96 -0.26
C THR A 217 -10.81 5.80 1.20
N SER A 218 -12.00 5.26 1.41
CA SER A 218 -12.64 5.14 2.73
C SER A 218 -13.17 3.71 2.98
N ILE A 219 -13.63 3.41 4.20
CA ILE A 219 -14.15 2.08 4.55
C ILE A 219 -15.49 1.80 3.84
N ALA A 220 -16.29 2.84 3.55
CA ALA A 220 -17.49 2.72 2.71
C ALA A 220 -17.11 2.68 1.23
N ASN A 221 -18.05 2.36 0.32
CA ASN A 221 -17.88 2.48 -1.13
C ASN A 221 -17.80 3.95 -1.62
N ASP A 222 -17.43 4.87 -0.75
CA ASP A 222 -17.48 6.30 -0.99
C ASP A 222 -16.07 6.83 -1.30
N THR A 223 -16.00 7.55 -2.41
CA THR A 223 -14.81 7.78 -3.23
C THR A 223 -14.27 9.18 -3.07
N ASN A 224 -14.23 9.68 -1.84
CA ASN A 224 -13.73 11.03 -1.53
C ASN A 224 -13.23 11.14 -0.08
N GLY A 225 -11.92 10.99 0.12
CA GLY A 225 -11.26 11.28 1.39
C GLY A 225 -11.17 10.08 2.33
N GLY A 226 -10.12 10.06 3.13
CA GLY A 226 -9.87 8.99 4.09
C GLY A 226 -8.39 8.65 4.20
N SER A 227 -8.01 7.48 3.68
CA SER A 227 -6.70 6.90 3.95
C SER A 227 -6.13 6.11 2.78
N VAL A 228 -4.88 5.68 2.95
CA VAL A 228 -4.33 4.55 2.22
C VAL A 228 -4.87 3.26 2.85
N MET A 229 -5.39 2.33 2.06
CA MET A 229 -5.87 1.03 2.56
C MET A 229 -5.87 -0.05 1.48
N ARG A 230 -5.99 -1.31 1.93
CA ARG A 230 -6.31 -2.43 1.06
C ARG A 230 -7.79 -2.42 0.72
N ARG A 231 -8.10 -2.65 -0.55
CA ARG A 231 -9.47 -2.78 -1.08
C ARG A 231 -9.57 -4.09 -1.83
N HIS A 232 -10.54 -4.92 -1.45
CA HIS A 232 -10.95 -6.06 -2.26
C HIS A 232 -11.87 -5.55 -3.37
N ARG A 233 -11.54 -5.88 -4.62
CA ARG A 233 -12.22 -5.39 -5.82
C ARG A 233 -12.59 -6.58 -6.70
N SER A 234 -13.73 -6.50 -7.36
CA SER A 234 -14.04 -7.45 -8.41
C SER A 234 -13.33 -7.04 -9.70
N ILE A 235 -12.96 -8.02 -10.53
CA ILE A 235 -12.37 -7.75 -11.84
C ILE A 235 -13.23 -6.81 -12.69
N VAL A 236 -14.56 -6.86 -12.52
CA VAL A 236 -15.51 -6.02 -13.27
C VAL A 236 -15.59 -4.58 -12.78
N ASP A 237 -15.03 -4.29 -11.60
CA ASP A 237 -14.95 -2.92 -11.08
C ASP A 237 -13.84 -2.11 -11.78
N ALA A 238 -12.86 -2.81 -12.37
CA ALA A 238 -11.75 -2.19 -13.08
C ALA A 238 -12.10 -1.96 -14.56
N ASP A 239 -11.84 -0.76 -15.04
CA ASP A 239 -11.88 -0.42 -16.47
C ASP A 239 -10.72 -1.10 -17.22
N GLY A 240 -9.58 -1.23 -16.55
CA GLY A 240 -8.45 -2.04 -16.99
C GLY A 240 -7.23 -1.86 -16.10
N PHE A 241 -6.09 -2.36 -16.59
CA PHE A 241 -4.86 -2.40 -15.81
C PHE A 241 -3.67 -1.80 -16.57
N GLY A 242 -2.62 -1.43 -15.83
CA GLY A 242 -1.41 -0.85 -16.40
C GLY A 242 -0.14 -1.51 -15.87
N ARG A 243 0.66 -2.13 -16.74
CA ARG A 243 1.94 -2.74 -16.34
C ARG A 243 3.09 -1.84 -16.74
N ILE A 244 3.67 -1.19 -15.74
CA ILE A 244 4.81 -0.29 -15.95
C ILE A 244 6.06 -1.12 -16.20
N THR A 245 6.62 -0.97 -17.39
CA THR A 245 7.89 -1.58 -17.77
C THR A 245 8.95 -0.48 -17.86
N ARG A 246 10.10 -0.67 -17.21
CA ARG A 246 11.25 0.22 -17.46
C ARG A 246 11.66 0.03 -18.92
N ARG A 247 11.76 1.12 -19.67
CA ARG A 247 12.62 1.18 -20.85
C ARG A 247 14.02 1.56 -20.43
#